data_AF-A0A519V9L9-F1
#
_entry.id   AF-A0A519V9L9-F1
#
_cell.length_a   1.000
_cell.length_b   1.000
_cell.length_c   1.000
_cell.angle_alpha   90.00
_cell.angle_beta   90.00
_cell.angle_gamma   90.00
#
_symmetry.space_group_name_H-M   'P 1'
#
loop_
_entity.id
_entity.type
_entity.pdbx_description
1 polymer ?
#
loop_
_entity_poly.entity_id
_entity_poly.type
_entity_poly.pdbx_seq_one_letter_code
_entity_poly.pdbx_strand_id
1 'polypeptide(L)'
;MISIIISSVNKQQLIEVKKNIEQTIDVAYELIAIDNSSGKKGVCEIYNAGAKLAKYDIFCFMHEDVKIHTNNWGVILHKIFCEN
;
A
#
# COMPACT_ATOMS: atom_id res chain seq x y z
N MET A 1 -4.99 -11.73 -1.26
CA MET A 1 -3.72 -11.18 -0.83
C MET A 1 -3.51 -9.86 -1.56
N ILE A 2 -2.93 -8.84 -0.92
CA ILE A 2 -2.81 -7.48 -1.48
C ILE A 2 -1.37 -6.97 -1.35
N SER A 3 -0.79 -6.47 -2.44
CA SER A 3 0.51 -5.78 -2.46
C SER A 3 0.29 -4.28 -2.35
N ILE A 4 0.63 -3.70 -1.20
CA ILE A 4 0.48 -2.27 -0.94
C ILE A 4 1.78 -1.58 -1.31
N ILE A 5 1.71 -0.57 -2.17
CA ILE A 5 2.87 0.11 -2.74
C ILE A 5 2.82 1.59 -2.36
N ILE A 6 3.86 2.05 -1.66
CA ILE A 6 3.94 3.41 -1.12
C ILE A 6 5.26 4.06 -1.55
N SER A 7 5.17 5.29 -2.07
CA SER A 7 6.31 6.20 -2.19
C SER A 7 6.46 6.94 -0.86
N SER A 8 7.51 6.63 -0.08
CA SER A 8 7.68 7.16 1.27
C SER A 8 8.61 8.38 1.29
N VAL A 9 8.15 9.49 1.85
CA VAL A 9 8.93 10.72 2.06
C VAL A 9 9.12 11.02 3.55
N ASN A 10 8.18 10.58 4.39
CA ASN A 10 8.09 10.83 5.82
C ASN A 10 7.97 9.51 6.59
N LYS A 11 9.05 9.16 7.30
CA LYS A 11 9.15 7.93 8.09
C LYS A 11 8.07 7.80 9.18
N GLN A 12 7.65 8.92 9.79
CA GLN A 12 6.67 8.88 10.86
C GLN A 12 5.28 8.52 10.30
N GLN A 13 4.90 9.13 9.18
CA GLN A 13 3.65 8.79 8.48
C GLN A 13 3.67 7.34 7.99
N LEU A 14 4.81 6.84 7.48
CA LEU A 14 4.95 5.43 7.09
C LEU A 14 4.70 4.46 8.27
N ILE A 15 5.18 4.80 9.47
CA ILE A 15 4.94 3.99 10.68
C ILE A 15 3.45 4.01 11.04
N GLU A 16 2.82 5.18 10.98
CA GLU A 16 1.41 5.35 11.31
C GLU A 16 0.48 4.61 10.35
N VAL A 17 0.69 4.76 9.03
CA VAL A 17 -0.10 4.06 8.02
C VAL A 17 0.12 2.55 8.10
N LYS A 18 1.35 2.09 8.36
CA LYS A 18 1.64 0.65 8.52
C LYS A 18 0.82 0.05 9.67
N LYS A 19 0.81 0.72 10.83
CA LYS A 19 0.00 0.31 11.98
C LYS A 19 -1.50 0.33 11.65
N ASN A 20 -1.95 1.37 10.96
CA ASN A 20 -3.35 1.48 10.57
C ASN A 20 -3.78 0.37 9.59
N ILE A 21 -2.97 0.05 8.58
CA ILE A 21 -3.19 -1.06 7.66
C ILE A 21 -3.30 -2.38 8.42
N GLU A 22 -2.32 -2.67 9.28
CA GLU A 22 -2.28 -3.89 10.10
C GLU A 22 -3.55 -4.06 10.94
N GLN A 23 -4.12 -2.96 11.44
CA GLN A 23 -5.34 -2.96 12.24
C GLN A 23 -6.63 -3.08 11.44
N THR A 24 -6.63 -2.79 10.13
CA THR A 24 -7.87 -2.58 9.36
C THR A 24 -8.02 -3.46 8.13
N ILE A 25 -6.94 -4.06 7.60
CA ILE A 25 -6.98 -4.72 6.28
C ILE A 25 -7.68 -6.08 6.27
N ASP A 26 -7.53 -6.87 7.35
CA ASP A 26 -8.13 -8.19 7.57
C ASP A 26 -7.92 -9.22 6.44
N VAL A 27 -6.80 -9.09 5.70
CA VAL A 27 -6.32 -10.11 4.74
C VAL A 27 -4.79 -10.14 4.71
N ALA A 28 -4.22 -11.23 4.19
CA ALA A 28 -2.77 -11.31 3.97
C ALA A 28 -2.30 -10.20 3.01
N TYR A 29 -1.27 -9.48 3.39
CA TYR A 29 -0.72 -8.38 2.61
C TYR A 29 0.81 -8.32 2.70
N GLU A 30 1.40 -7.59 1.76
CA GLU A 30 2.78 -7.13 1.85
C GLU A 30 2.81 -5.62 1.66
N LEU A 31 3.82 -4.98 2.26
CA LEU A 31 4.02 -3.55 2.16
C LEU A 31 5.37 -3.27 1.48
N ILE A 32 5.30 -2.63 0.31
CA ILE A 32 6.44 -2.21 -0.48
C ILE A 32 6.54 -0.69 -0.36
N ALA A 33 7.32 -0.24 0.61
CA ALA A 33 7.61 1.18 0.81
C ALA A 33 8.97 1.52 0.20
N ILE A 34 8.98 2.36 -0.82
CA ILE A 34 10.20 2.81 -1.50
C ILE A 34 10.52 4.23 -1.04
N ASP A 35 11.75 4.43 -0.57
CA ASP A 35 12.21 5.76 -0.14
C ASP A 35 12.26 6.74 -1.31
N ASN A 36 11.62 7.88 -1.11
CA ASN A 36 11.64 9.06 -1.95
C ASN A 36 11.86 10.33 -1.11
N SER A 37 12.46 10.22 0.08
CA SER A 37 12.73 11.38 0.95
C SER A 37 13.53 12.50 0.27
N SER A 38 14.30 12.17 -0.77
CA SER A 38 15.02 13.16 -1.60
C SER A 38 14.18 13.89 -2.65
N GLY A 39 12.95 13.41 -2.94
CA GLY A 39 12.05 13.97 -3.95
C GLY A 39 12.57 13.88 -5.40
N LYS A 40 13.65 13.14 -5.66
CA LYS A 40 14.31 13.09 -6.96
C LYS A 40 13.61 12.20 -7.98
N LYS A 41 12.78 11.25 -7.52
CA LYS A 41 12.07 10.31 -8.38
C LYS A 41 10.60 10.69 -8.51
N GLY A 42 10.08 10.57 -9.72
CA GLY A 42 8.65 10.74 -9.96
C GLY A 42 7.84 9.61 -9.32
N VAL A 43 6.62 9.91 -8.86
CA VAL A 43 5.74 8.92 -8.21
C VAL A 43 5.46 7.71 -9.13
N CYS A 44 5.29 7.93 -10.44
CA CYS A 44 5.07 6.85 -11.41
C CYS A 44 6.27 5.90 -11.53
N GLU A 45 7.50 6.43 -11.47
CA GLU A 45 8.71 5.61 -11.49
C GLU A 45 8.74 4.67 -10.28
N ILE A 46 8.42 5.22 -9.11
CA ILE A 46 8.40 4.47 -7.85
C ILE A 46 7.31 3.41 -7.86
N TYR A 47 6.09 3.77 -8.27
CA TYR A 47 4.98 2.82 -8.33
C TYR A 47 5.25 1.69 -9.32
N ASN A 48 5.84 2.00 -10.49
CA ASN A 48 6.25 0.98 -11.44
C ASN A 48 7.37 0.07 -10.88
N ALA A 49 8.31 0.62 -10.13
CA ALA A 49 9.34 -0.17 -9.46
C ALA A 49 8.74 -1.06 -8.37
N GLY A 50 7.80 -0.54 -7.57
CA GLY A 50 7.09 -1.30 -6.55
C GLY A 50 6.22 -2.41 -7.13
N ALA A 51 5.52 -2.14 -8.23
CA ALA A 51 4.72 -3.14 -8.94
C ALA A 51 5.56 -4.32 -9.44
N LYS A 52 6.82 -4.09 -9.83
CA LYS A 52 7.76 -5.18 -10.21
C LYS A 52 8.22 -6.02 -9.02
N LEU A 53 8.15 -5.50 -7.80
CA LEU A 53 8.53 -6.21 -6.57
C LEU A 53 7.34 -6.93 -5.93
N ALA A 54 6.11 -6.59 -6.33
CA ALA A 54 4.88 -7.16 -5.82
C ALA A 54 4.77 -8.65 -6.15
N LYS A 55 4.27 -9.41 -5.18
CA LYS A 55 4.08 -10.86 -5.20
C LYS A 55 2.61 -11.26 -5.29
N TYR A 56 1.67 -10.36 -5.00
CA TYR A 56 0.23 -10.65 -5.01
C TYR A 56 -0.49 -9.93 -6.15
N ASP A 57 -1.63 -10.47 -6.57
CA ASP A 57 -2.32 -10.04 -7.79
C ASP A 57 -3.07 -8.70 -7.65
N ILE A 58 -3.41 -8.29 -6.43
CA ILE A 58 -4.07 -7.01 -6.18
C ILE A 58 -3.03 -5.97 -5.77
N PHE A 59 -2.80 -4.97 -6.63
CA PHE A 59 -1.94 -3.84 -6.32
C PHE A 59 -2.73 -2.68 -5.72
N CYS A 60 -2.32 -2.23 -4.53
CA CYS A 60 -2.89 -1.09 -3.86
C CYS A 60 -1.85 0.03 -3.78
N PHE A 61 -1.90 0.97 -4.72
CA PHE A 61 -1.07 2.17 -4.69
C PHE A 61 -1.70 3.17 -3.72
N MET A 62 -0.97 3.57 -2.69
CA MET A 62 -1.44 4.58 -1.74
C MET A 62 -0.32 5.48 -1.25
N HIS A 63 -0.71 6.59 -0.64
CA HIS A 63 0.20 7.50 0.05
C HIS A 63 0.34 7.07 1.51
N GLU A 64 1.41 7.53 2.17
CA GLU A 64 1.65 7.26 3.59
C GLU A 64 0.89 8.21 4.55
N ASP A 65 0.29 9.28 4.04
CA ASP A 65 -0.47 10.28 4.80
C ASP A 65 -1.96 9.94 4.95
N VAL A 66 -2.36 8.73 4.56
CA VAL A 66 -3.75 8.27 4.64
C VAL A 66 -4.03 7.53 5.94
N LYS A 67 -5.30 7.61 6.38
CA LYS A 67 -5.83 6.80 7.47
C LYS A 67 -7.10 6.10 7.02
N ILE A 68 -7.05 4.78 7.02
CA ILE A 68 -8.20 3.94 6.70
C ILE A 68 -9.05 3.74 7.95
N HIS A 69 -10.32 4.11 7.84
CA HIS A 69 -11.31 3.96 8.92
C HIS A 69 -12.18 2.73 8.77
N THR A 70 -12.30 2.20 7.55
CA THR A 70 -13.11 1.03 7.24
C THR A 70 -12.36 -0.22 7.66
N ASN A 71 -12.91 -0.96 8.62
CA ASN A 71 -12.39 -2.28 8.97
C ASN A 71 -12.67 -3.28 7.85
N ASN A 72 -11.77 -4.24 7.72
CA ASN A 72 -11.80 -5.36 6.78
C ASN A 72 -11.85 -4.90 5.32
N TRP A 73 -11.24 -3.75 5.02
CA TRP A 73 -11.27 -3.17 3.68
C TRP A 73 -10.60 -4.08 2.64
N GLY A 74 -9.61 -4.90 3.05
CA GLY A 74 -8.97 -5.85 2.15
C GLY A 74 -9.94 -6.94 1.68
N VAL A 75 -10.86 -7.38 2.55
CA VAL A 75 -11.93 -8.32 2.19
C VAL A 75 -12.89 -7.68 1.17
N ILE A 76 -13.20 -6.39 1.34
CA ILE A 76 -14.05 -5.65 0.40
C ILE A 76 -13.39 -5.61 -0.99
N LEU A 77 -12.09 -5.30 -1.06
CA LEU A 77 -11.36 -5.30 -2.34
C LEU A 77 -11.33 -6.69 -2.97
N HIS A 78 -11.17 -7.76 -2.18
CA HIS A 78 -11.24 -9.13 -2.72
C HIS A 78 -12.57 -9.42 -3.40
N LYS A 79 -13.69 -9.05 -2.77
CA LYS A 79 -15.02 -9.23 -3.39
C LYS A 79 -15.12 -8.45 -4.70
N ILE A 80 -14.65 -7.20 -4.71
CA ILE A 80 -14.70 -6.34 -5.90
C ILE A 80 -13.85 -6.90 -7.05
N PHE A 81 -12.65 -7.43 -6.78
CA PHE A 81 -11.71 -7.81 -7.84
C PHE A 81 -11.68 -9.30 -8.19
N CYS A 82 -12.11 -10.19 -7.29
CA CYS A 82 -12.05 -11.64 -7.50
C CYS A 82 -13.40 -12.29 -7.82
N GLU A 83 -14.53 -11.61 -7.60
CA GLU A 83 -15.87 -12.16 -7.84
C GLU A 83 -16.53 -11.61 -9.13
N ASN A 84 -15.77 -10.97 -10.03
CA ASN A 84 -16.24 -10.49 -11.34
C ASN A 84 -15.93 -11.47 -12.47
#